data_AF-A0A150GHI4-F1
#
_entry.id   AF-A0A150GHI4-F1
#
_cell.length_a   1.000
_cell.length_b   1.000
_cell.length_c   1.000
_cell.angle_alpha   90.00
_cell.angle_beta   90.00
_cell.angle_gamma   90.00
#
_symmetry.space_group_name_H-M   'P 1'
#
loop_
_entity.id
_entity.type
_entity.pdbx_description
1 polymer ?
#
loop_
_entity_poly.entity_id
_entity_poly.type
_entity_poly.pdbx_seq_one_letter_code
_entity_poly.pdbx_strand_id
1 'polypeptide(L)'
;MAHEVPVHFRTVLNPRELPAHRVERLWALHAELSTAPGLAQAAAWLPPAWPHLLQLLADPHPDVRAASVPLLGALGAVLATGQEPRLVGRLPPSALVDWGLALLSPTSTLPAAQRMTADNKEAALAALAACVACLPPAVLQPFAQPLLRLTSSLLESTSTPPRLLGPLLRLLLGVLPAMPLAALGQGFGDLVDLLCGWALEPLVAPEDRQAGCLGWGPGQLHV
;
A
#
# COMPACT_ATOMS: atom_id res chain seq x y z
N MET A 1 22.74 22.01 10.57
CA MET A 1 23.00 22.12 9.12
C MET A 1 21.99 21.22 8.42
N ALA A 2 21.17 21.76 7.51
CA ALA A 2 20.23 20.95 6.76
C ALA A 2 21.02 19.98 5.88
N HIS A 3 20.94 18.68 6.15
CA HIS A 3 21.61 17.69 5.32
C HIS A 3 20.93 17.69 3.95
N GLU A 4 21.63 18.21 2.95
CA GLU A 4 21.15 18.20 1.57
C GLU A 4 20.88 16.77 1.13
N VAL A 5 19.70 16.56 0.56
CA VAL A 5 19.35 15.35 -0.17
C VAL A 5 20.42 15.10 -1.23
N PRO A 6 21.09 13.92 -1.26
CA PRO A 6 22.20 13.66 -2.15
C PRO A 6 21.84 13.88 -3.63
N VAL A 7 22.82 14.29 -4.43
CA VAL A 7 22.60 14.60 -5.86
C VAL A 7 22.05 13.39 -6.62
N HIS A 8 22.59 12.19 -6.37
CA HIS A 8 22.09 10.95 -6.98
C HIS A 8 20.64 10.62 -6.60
N PHE A 9 20.18 11.10 -5.44
CA PHE A 9 18.79 10.96 -5.02
C PHE A 9 17.89 12.01 -5.69
N ARG A 10 18.37 13.26 -5.83
CA ARG A 10 17.63 14.31 -6.56
C ARG A 10 17.35 13.90 -8.00
N THR A 11 18.26 13.16 -8.62
CA THR A 11 18.06 12.64 -9.98
C THR A 11 16.89 11.66 -10.07
N VAL A 12 16.73 10.75 -9.10
CA VAL A 12 15.56 9.84 -9.04
C VAL A 12 14.22 10.61 -9.05
N LEU A 13 14.19 11.74 -8.36
CA LEU A 13 13.01 12.60 -8.24
C LEU A 13 12.84 13.57 -9.43
N ASN A 14 13.79 13.64 -10.35
CA ASN A 14 13.75 14.61 -11.44
C ASN A 14 12.86 14.12 -12.58
N PRO A 15 11.67 14.71 -12.82
CA PRO A 15 10.76 14.26 -13.86
C PRO A 15 11.29 14.52 -15.28
N ARG A 16 12.36 15.33 -15.43
CA ARG A 16 12.99 15.59 -16.73
C ARG A 16 13.95 14.49 -17.17
N GLU A 17 14.33 13.61 -16.26
CA GLU A 17 15.18 12.48 -16.62
C GLU A 17 14.39 11.36 -17.29
N LEU A 18 15.08 10.62 -18.17
CA LEU A 18 14.50 9.47 -18.85
C LEU A 18 13.96 8.46 -17.82
N PRO A 19 12.75 7.92 -18.00
CA PRO A 19 12.14 6.99 -17.05
C PRO A 19 13.02 5.77 -16.77
N ALA A 20 13.68 5.23 -17.80
CA ALA A 20 14.59 4.09 -17.67
C ALA A 20 15.73 4.37 -16.67
N HIS A 21 16.37 5.54 -16.75
CA HIS A 21 17.43 5.93 -15.81
C HIS A 21 16.89 6.15 -14.39
N ARG A 22 15.64 6.63 -14.25
CA ARG A 22 15.01 6.78 -12.94
C ARG A 22 14.72 5.42 -12.31
N VAL A 23 14.26 4.45 -13.11
CA VAL A 23 14.07 3.05 -12.68
C VAL A 23 15.38 2.42 -12.24
N GLU A 24 16.44 2.52 -13.04
CA GLU A 24 17.77 2.01 -12.68
C GLU A 24 18.27 2.61 -11.36
N ARG A 25 18.12 3.93 -11.18
CA ARG A 25 18.53 4.58 -9.93
C ARG A 25 17.63 4.23 -8.74
N LEU A 26 16.35 3.95 -8.95
CA LEU A 26 15.48 3.44 -7.89
C LEU A 26 15.95 2.07 -7.40
N TRP A 27 16.36 1.20 -8.32
CA TRP A 27 16.92 -0.11 -7.97
C TRP A 27 18.27 0.02 -7.27
N ALA A 28 19.15 0.92 -7.73
CA ALA A 28 20.41 1.20 -7.06
C ALA A 28 20.19 1.74 -5.64
N LEU A 29 19.22 2.66 -5.47
CA LEU A 29 18.83 3.21 -4.18
C LEU A 29 18.25 2.13 -3.27
N HIS A 30 17.38 1.26 -3.79
CA HIS A 30 16.85 0.12 -3.05
C HIS A 30 17.98 -0.77 -2.53
N ALA A 31 18.91 -1.16 -3.41
CA ALA A 31 20.06 -1.97 -3.04
C ALA A 31 20.92 -1.31 -1.95
N GLU A 32 21.16 0.00 -2.05
CA GLU A 32 21.91 0.77 -1.04
C GLU A 32 21.20 0.77 0.31
N LEU A 33 19.90 1.12 0.33
CA LEU A 33 19.11 1.23 1.56
C LEU A 33 18.76 -0.12 2.20
N SER A 34 18.90 -1.22 1.46
CA SER A 34 18.81 -2.58 2.00
C SER A 34 20.05 -2.98 2.82
N THR A 35 21.11 -2.17 2.84
CA THR A 35 22.31 -2.42 3.66
C THR A 35 22.34 -1.52 4.90
N ALA A 36 22.81 -2.04 6.02
CA ALA A 36 23.05 -1.25 7.23
C ALA A 36 23.92 0.01 6.99
N PRO A 37 25.07 -0.05 6.28
CA PRO A 37 25.86 1.15 6.00
C PRO A 37 25.15 2.15 5.08
N GLY A 38 24.39 1.70 4.08
CA GLY A 38 23.62 2.60 3.21
C GLY A 38 22.51 3.30 3.98
N LEU A 39 21.78 2.56 4.82
CA LEU A 39 20.75 3.12 5.68
C LEU A 39 21.31 4.13 6.71
N ALA A 40 22.45 3.84 7.32
CA ALA A 40 23.11 4.75 8.26
C ALA A 40 23.55 6.07 7.61
N GLN A 41 23.97 6.03 6.34
CA GLN A 41 24.26 7.23 5.53
C GLN A 41 22.97 7.96 5.16
N ALA A 42 21.90 7.20 4.86
CA ALA A 42 20.61 7.74 4.50
C ALA A 42 19.86 8.43 5.64
N ALA A 43 20.13 8.05 6.89
CA ALA A 43 19.44 8.56 8.06
C ALA A 43 19.43 10.11 8.15
N ALA A 44 20.46 10.77 7.61
CA ALA A 44 20.55 12.23 7.59
C ALA A 44 19.49 12.90 6.70
N TRP A 45 19.23 12.33 5.52
CA TRP A 45 18.43 12.93 4.45
C TRP A 45 17.11 12.21 4.16
N LEU A 46 16.92 10.98 4.63
CA LEU A 46 15.70 10.20 4.40
C LEU A 46 14.44 10.85 5.00
N PRO A 47 14.44 11.39 6.25
CA PRO A 47 13.24 12.01 6.81
C PRO A 47 12.68 13.19 5.97
N PRO A 48 13.49 14.20 5.56
CA PRO A 48 12.97 15.26 4.69
C PRO A 48 12.64 14.78 3.27
N ALA A 49 13.24 13.67 2.81
CA ALA A 49 12.98 13.09 1.49
C ALA A 49 11.73 12.20 1.44
N TRP A 50 11.23 11.74 2.58
CA TRP A 50 10.12 10.77 2.67
C TRP A 50 8.88 11.14 1.83
N PRO A 51 8.35 12.39 1.88
CA PRO A 51 7.18 12.75 1.07
C PRO A 51 7.45 12.64 -0.44
N HIS A 52 8.69 12.89 -0.87
CA HIS A 52 9.08 12.84 -2.28
C HIS A 52 9.19 11.38 -2.76
N LEU A 53 9.64 10.47 -1.90
CA LEU A 53 9.62 9.03 -2.20
C LEU A 53 8.19 8.52 -2.38
N LEU A 54 7.27 8.95 -1.53
CA LEU A 54 5.85 8.59 -1.66
C LEU A 54 5.22 9.15 -2.94
N GLN A 55 5.67 10.31 -3.43
CA GLN A 55 5.19 10.88 -4.70
C GLN A 55 5.53 10.01 -5.92
N LEU A 56 6.55 9.16 -5.85
CA LEU A 56 6.91 8.25 -6.94
C LEU A 56 5.80 7.22 -7.23
N LEU A 57 4.92 6.95 -6.27
CA LEU A 57 3.75 6.09 -6.47
C LEU A 57 2.68 6.76 -7.36
N ALA A 58 2.78 8.06 -7.58
CA ALA A 58 1.95 8.83 -8.50
C ALA A 58 2.71 9.27 -9.76
N ASP A 59 3.89 8.69 -10.03
CA ASP A 59 4.67 9.01 -11.22
C ASP A 59 3.88 8.73 -12.51
N PRO A 60 3.97 9.56 -13.56
CA PRO A 60 3.29 9.29 -14.82
C PRO A 60 3.74 7.96 -15.47
N HIS A 61 4.98 7.53 -15.26
CA HIS A 61 5.51 6.32 -15.88
C HIS A 61 5.27 5.07 -15.02
N PRO A 62 4.62 4.03 -15.58
CA PRO A 62 4.29 2.81 -14.83
C PRO A 62 5.52 2.08 -14.28
N ASP A 63 6.62 2.06 -15.03
CA ASP A 63 7.84 1.38 -14.62
C ASP A 63 8.49 2.05 -13.40
N VAL A 64 8.40 3.38 -13.31
CA VAL A 64 8.89 4.14 -12.15
C VAL A 64 8.03 3.84 -10.92
N ARG A 65 6.70 3.80 -11.08
CA ARG A 65 5.78 3.39 -10.01
C ARG A 65 6.13 1.98 -9.52
N ALA A 66 6.25 1.02 -10.44
CA ALA A 66 6.57 -0.37 -10.13
C ALA A 66 7.92 -0.53 -9.41
N ALA A 67 8.96 0.20 -9.85
CA ALA A 67 10.29 0.19 -9.21
C ALA A 67 10.29 0.84 -7.81
N SER A 68 9.39 1.79 -7.54
CA SER A 68 9.29 2.44 -6.23
C SER A 68 8.63 1.56 -5.15
N VAL A 69 7.79 0.59 -5.54
CA VAL A 69 7.07 -0.33 -4.64
C VAL A 69 8.03 -1.11 -3.70
N PRO A 70 9.03 -1.86 -4.20
CA PRO A 70 9.93 -2.63 -3.34
C PRO A 70 10.81 -1.73 -2.46
N LEU A 71 11.24 -0.58 -2.99
CA LEU A 71 11.98 0.44 -2.22
C LEU A 71 11.18 0.91 -1.01
N LEU A 72 9.93 1.34 -1.23
CA LEU A 72 9.06 1.84 -0.17
C LEU A 72 8.67 0.73 0.82
N GLY A 73 8.37 -0.47 0.33
CA GLY A 73 8.08 -1.63 1.17
C GLY A 73 9.23 -1.94 2.15
N ALA A 74 10.46 -1.99 1.64
CA ALA A 74 11.65 -2.21 2.46
C ALA A 74 11.88 -1.07 3.47
N LEU A 75 11.72 0.19 3.05
CA LEU A 75 11.87 1.33 3.94
C LEU A 75 10.82 1.35 5.06
N GLY A 76 9.56 1.07 4.74
CA GLY A 76 8.51 0.95 5.75
C GLY A 76 8.84 -0.11 6.79
N ALA A 77 9.36 -1.26 6.37
CA ALA A 77 9.77 -2.33 7.29
C ALA A 77 10.97 -1.94 8.15
N VAL A 78 11.97 -1.29 7.57
CA VAL A 78 13.14 -0.76 8.28
C VAL A 78 12.73 0.22 9.37
N LEU A 79 11.80 1.14 9.06
CA LEU A 79 11.30 2.12 10.01
C LEU A 79 10.54 1.44 11.15
N ALA A 80 9.66 0.50 10.80
CA ALA A 80 8.81 -0.21 11.74
C ALA A 80 9.59 -1.10 12.71
N THR A 81 10.68 -1.70 12.25
CA THR A 81 11.56 -2.58 13.06
C THR A 81 12.63 -1.82 13.83
N GLY A 82 12.80 -0.51 13.59
CA GLY A 82 13.77 0.32 14.29
C GLY A 82 15.23 -0.05 13.99
N GLN A 83 15.52 -0.60 12.80
CA GLN A 83 16.87 -1.04 12.42
C GLN A 83 17.92 0.07 12.42
N GLU A 84 17.51 1.33 12.22
CA GLU A 84 18.40 2.50 12.27
C GLU A 84 17.97 3.48 13.36
N PRO A 85 18.66 3.50 14.52
CA PRO A 85 18.29 4.33 15.67
C PRO A 85 18.22 5.83 15.36
N ARG A 86 18.98 6.34 14.39
CA ARG A 86 18.99 7.77 14.02
C ARG A 86 17.71 8.22 13.30
N LEU A 87 16.88 7.28 12.82
CA LEU A 87 15.57 7.57 12.24
C LEU A 87 14.47 7.70 13.30
N VAL A 88 14.70 7.17 14.51
CA VAL A 88 13.74 7.23 15.62
C VAL A 88 13.44 8.68 15.99
N GLY A 89 12.14 9.00 16.08
CA GLY A 89 11.66 10.35 16.38
C GLY A 89 11.77 11.34 15.22
N ARG A 90 12.38 10.97 14.08
CA ARG A 90 12.45 11.81 12.86
C ARG A 90 11.47 11.35 11.79
N LEU A 91 11.19 10.05 11.74
CA LEU A 91 10.17 9.47 10.87
C LEU A 91 9.45 8.38 11.67
N PRO A 92 8.11 8.35 11.71
CA PRO A 92 7.41 7.37 12.52
C PRO A 92 7.66 5.97 11.98
N PRO A 93 7.83 4.95 12.85
CA PRO A 93 8.01 3.56 12.43
C PRO A 93 6.90 3.06 11.48
N SER A 94 5.68 3.59 11.66
CA SER A 94 4.47 3.27 10.88
C SER A 94 4.24 4.16 9.66
N ALA A 95 5.18 5.03 9.28
CA ALA A 95 4.96 6.10 8.32
C ALA A 95 4.28 5.67 7.01
N LEU A 96 4.67 4.51 6.45
CA LEU A 96 4.08 4.00 5.21
C LEU A 96 2.66 3.44 5.42
N VAL A 97 2.42 2.79 6.56
CA VAL A 97 1.10 2.24 6.91
C VAL A 97 0.11 3.38 7.15
N ASP A 98 0.50 4.39 7.93
CA ASP A 98 -0.33 5.55 8.22
C ASP A 98 -0.66 6.34 6.95
N TRP A 99 0.34 6.55 6.09
CA TRP A 99 0.14 7.19 4.80
C TRP A 99 -0.78 6.37 3.90
N GLY A 100 -0.58 5.05 3.81
CA GLY A 100 -1.40 4.14 3.01
C GLY A 100 -2.87 4.14 3.46
N LEU A 101 -3.12 4.03 4.76
CA LEU A 101 -4.46 4.10 5.34
C LEU A 101 -5.14 5.44 5.04
N ALA A 102 -4.42 6.55 5.21
CA ALA A 102 -4.96 7.88 4.97
C ALA A 102 -5.28 8.13 3.49
N LEU A 103 -4.45 7.62 2.58
CA LEU A 103 -4.57 7.90 1.14
C LEU A 103 -5.50 6.92 0.41
N LEU A 104 -5.47 5.64 0.77
CA LEU A 104 -6.22 4.59 0.07
C LEU A 104 -7.65 4.41 0.61
N SER A 105 -7.96 4.98 1.78
CA SER A 105 -9.31 4.93 2.32
C SER A 105 -10.33 5.47 1.31
N PRO A 106 -11.43 4.73 1.03
CA PRO A 106 -12.50 5.21 0.16
C PRO A 106 -13.16 6.51 0.64
N THR A 107 -13.08 6.78 1.95
CA THR A 107 -13.61 8.00 2.58
C THR A 107 -12.56 9.10 2.74
N SER A 108 -11.36 8.95 2.15
CA SER A 108 -10.29 9.93 2.27
C SER A 108 -10.70 11.29 1.70
N THR A 109 -10.54 12.34 2.52
CA THR A 109 -10.75 13.74 2.12
C THR A 109 -9.46 14.39 1.62
N LEU A 110 -8.35 13.67 1.60
CA LEU A 110 -7.07 14.21 1.14
C LEU A 110 -7.16 14.56 -0.35
N PRO A 111 -6.79 15.79 -0.77
CA PRO A 111 -6.77 16.16 -2.18
C PRO A 111 -5.84 15.27 -3.03
N ALA A 112 -4.82 14.66 -2.41
CA ALA A 112 -3.96 13.69 -3.05
C ALA A 112 -4.70 12.39 -3.35
N ALA A 113 -5.49 11.87 -2.41
CA ALA A 113 -6.29 10.64 -2.57
C ALA A 113 -7.34 10.78 -3.67
N GLN A 114 -8.03 11.94 -3.69
CA GLN A 114 -9.08 12.24 -4.68
C GLN A 114 -8.56 12.33 -6.11
N ARG A 115 -7.27 12.64 -6.30
CA ARG A 115 -6.62 12.75 -7.61
C ARG A 115 -5.91 11.46 -8.03
N MET A 116 -5.94 10.40 -7.22
CA MET A 116 -5.29 9.14 -7.58
C MET A 116 -6.06 8.45 -8.69
N THR A 117 -5.36 8.19 -9.79
CA THR A 117 -5.83 7.23 -10.79
C THR A 117 -5.85 5.82 -10.19
N ALA A 118 -6.56 4.90 -10.84
CA ALA A 118 -6.53 3.50 -10.45
C ALA A 118 -5.11 2.91 -10.49
N ASP A 119 -4.25 3.35 -11.40
CA ASP A 119 -2.84 2.92 -11.47
C ASP A 119 -2.01 3.41 -10.29
N ASN A 120 -2.28 4.64 -9.83
CA ASN A 120 -1.61 5.19 -8.65
C ASN A 120 -2.06 4.42 -7.39
N LYS A 121 -3.36 4.09 -7.29
CA LYS A 121 -3.90 3.29 -6.19
C LYS A 121 -3.30 1.89 -6.18
N GLU A 122 -3.12 1.28 -7.34
CA GLU A 122 -2.47 -0.03 -7.48
C GLU A 122 -1.04 -0.02 -6.95
N ALA A 123 -0.23 0.94 -7.39
CA ALA A 123 1.14 1.09 -6.93
C ALA A 123 1.21 1.34 -5.41
N ALA A 124 0.36 2.24 -4.89
CA ALA A 124 0.32 2.56 -3.47
C ALA A 124 -0.11 1.35 -2.61
N LEU A 125 -1.11 0.59 -3.07
CA LEU A 125 -1.56 -0.61 -2.39
C LEU A 125 -0.49 -1.72 -2.45
N ALA A 126 0.22 -1.86 -3.57
CA ALA A 126 1.34 -2.79 -3.69
C ALA A 126 2.50 -2.43 -2.76
N ALA A 127 2.83 -1.13 -2.61
CA ALA A 127 3.83 -0.66 -1.66
C ALA A 127 3.43 -0.93 -0.20
N LEU A 128 2.15 -0.69 0.13
CA LEU A 128 1.60 -1.01 1.45
C LEU A 128 1.64 -2.52 1.73
N ALA A 129 1.23 -3.35 0.78
CA ALA A 129 1.31 -4.81 0.91
C ALA A 129 2.74 -5.30 1.09
N ALA A 130 3.69 -4.76 0.32
CA ALA A 130 5.11 -5.09 0.45
C ALA A 130 5.67 -4.69 1.82
N CYS A 131 5.27 -3.53 2.35
CA CYS A 131 5.63 -3.11 3.70
C CYS A 131 5.11 -4.09 4.74
N VAL A 132 3.81 -4.40 4.71
CA VAL A 132 3.14 -5.28 5.67
C VAL A 132 3.75 -6.69 5.66
N ALA A 133 4.07 -7.22 4.48
CA ALA A 133 4.71 -8.53 4.34
C ALA A 133 6.08 -8.62 5.03
N CYS A 134 6.76 -7.48 5.23
CA CYS A 134 8.06 -7.42 5.89
C CYS A 134 7.95 -7.04 7.39
N LEU A 135 6.75 -6.78 7.93
CA LEU A 135 6.58 -6.40 9.33
C LEU A 135 6.50 -7.63 10.25
N PRO A 136 7.17 -7.60 11.42
CA PRO A 136 6.91 -8.58 12.46
C PRO A 136 5.45 -8.48 12.96
N PRO A 137 4.79 -9.61 13.31
CA PRO A 137 3.40 -9.61 13.76
C PRO A 137 3.12 -8.67 14.95
N ALA A 138 4.07 -8.56 15.88
CA ALA A 138 3.95 -7.67 17.04
C ALA A 138 3.87 -6.18 16.64
N VAL A 139 4.58 -5.79 15.57
CA VAL A 139 4.56 -4.41 15.06
C VAL A 139 3.32 -4.16 14.20
N LEU A 140 2.82 -5.20 13.53
CA LEU A 140 1.64 -5.12 12.67
C LEU A 140 0.32 -5.10 13.46
N GLN A 141 0.28 -5.69 14.65
CA GLN A 141 -0.92 -5.86 15.46
C GLN A 141 -1.78 -4.58 15.63
N PRO A 142 -1.22 -3.39 15.90
CA PRO A 142 -2.01 -2.16 16.03
C PRO A 142 -2.70 -1.72 14.73
N PHE A 143 -2.15 -2.12 13.58
CA PHE A 143 -2.62 -1.76 12.25
C PHE A 143 -3.51 -2.82 11.63
N ALA A 144 -3.56 -4.02 12.20
CA ALA A 144 -4.24 -5.16 11.60
C ALA A 144 -5.73 -4.89 11.34
N GLN A 145 -6.46 -4.35 12.32
CA GLN A 145 -7.88 -4.01 12.16
C GLN A 145 -8.15 -2.82 11.22
N PRO A 146 -7.39 -1.69 11.27
CA PRO A 146 -7.44 -0.66 10.24
C PRO A 146 -7.21 -1.18 8.82
N LEU A 147 -6.19 -2.02 8.63
CA LEU A 147 -5.84 -2.58 7.32
C LEU A 147 -6.92 -3.54 6.81
N LEU A 148 -7.50 -4.37 7.69
CA LEU A 148 -8.62 -5.23 7.35
C LEU A 148 -9.83 -4.41 6.89
N ARG A 149 -10.19 -3.34 7.61
CA ARG A 149 -11.28 -2.44 7.21
C ARG A 149 -11.01 -1.75 5.88
N LEU A 150 -9.77 -1.33 5.63
CA LEU A 150 -9.37 -0.78 4.34
C LEU A 150 -9.60 -1.83 3.23
N THR A 151 -9.14 -3.07 3.43
CA THR A 151 -9.31 -4.13 2.43
C THR A 151 -10.77 -4.46 2.16
N SER A 152 -11.60 -4.61 3.20
CA SER A 152 -13.04 -4.89 3.05
C SER A 152 -13.74 -3.75 2.32
N SER A 153 -13.51 -2.49 2.73
CA SER A 153 -14.13 -1.33 2.09
C SER A 153 -13.74 -1.17 0.62
N LEU A 154 -12.51 -1.53 0.25
CA LEU A 154 -12.09 -1.57 -1.15
C LEU A 154 -12.73 -2.73 -1.90
N LEU A 155 -12.86 -3.92 -1.31
CA LEU A 155 -13.54 -5.07 -1.95
C LEU A 155 -15.05 -4.84 -2.13
N GLU A 156 -15.70 -4.16 -1.20
CA GLU A 156 -17.13 -3.82 -1.26
C GLU A 156 -17.44 -2.75 -2.30
N SER A 157 -16.46 -1.91 -2.64
CA SER A 157 -16.68 -0.83 -3.59
C SER A 157 -16.78 -1.35 -5.03
N THR A 158 -17.93 -1.13 -5.66
CA THR A 158 -18.16 -1.40 -7.09
C THR A 158 -17.27 -0.57 -8.02
N SER A 159 -16.61 0.46 -7.49
CA SER A 159 -15.66 1.30 -8.23
C SER A 159 -14.22 0.79 -8.19
N THR A 160 -13.96 -0.28 -7.42
CA THR A 160 -12.63 -0.89 -7.32
C THR A 160 -12.32 -1.63 -8.61
N PRO A 161 -11.24 -1.30 -9.33
CA PRO A 161 -10.91 -2.02 -10.55
C PRO A 161 -10.36 -3.42 -10.22
N PRO A 162 -10.69 -4.45 -11.02
CA PRO A 162 -10.29 -5.85 -10.76
C PRO A 162 -8.77 -6.06 -10.60
N ARG A 163 -7.95 -5.22 -11.25
CA ARG A 163 -6.49 -5.27 -11.11
C ARG A 163 -5.98 -5.00 -9.70
N LEU A 164 -6.77 -4.34 -8.85
CA LEU A 164 -6.42 -4.13 -7.44
C LEU A 164 -6.59 -5.39 -6.58
N LEU A 165 -7.27 -6.42 -7.07
CA LEU A 165 -7.48 -7.67 -6.32
C LEU A 165 -6.17 -8.34 -5.92
N GLY A 166 -5.19 -8.39 -6.83
CA GLY A 166 -3.88 -8.98 -6.53
C GLY A 166 -3.18 -8.31 -5.33
N PRO A 167 -2.96 -6.99 -5.37
CA PRO A 167 -2.42 -6.24 -4.23
C PRO A 167 -3.30 -6.31 -2.96
N LEU A 168 -4.64 -6.29 -3.08
CA LEU A 168 -5.56 -6.43 -1.94
C LEU A 168 -5.38 -7.78 -1.24
N LEU A 169 -5.33 -8.87 -2.02
CA LEU A 169 -5.11 -10.22 -1.50
C LEU A 169 -3.75 -10.35 -0.83
N ARG A 170 -2.69 -9.77 -1.40
CA ARG A 170 -1.36 -9.75 -0.77
C ARG A 170 -1.38 -9.00 0.55
N LEU A 171 -2.05 -7.86 0.61
CA LEU A 171 -2.21 -7.09 1.85
C LEU A 171 -2.97 -7.91 2.90
N LEU A 172 -4.11 -8.50 2.53
CA LEU A 172 -4.91 -9.33 3.40
C LEU A 172 -4.10 -10.51 3.97
N LEU A 173 -3.41 -11.26 3.09
CA LEU A 173 -2.55 -12.39 3.49
C LEU A 173 -1.43 -11.96 4.44
N GLY A 174 -0.89 -10.75 4.27
CA GLY A 174 0.11 -10.19 5.19
C GLY A 174 -0.46 -9.79 6.55
N VAL A 175 -1.73 -9.40 6.61
CA VAL A 175 -2.40 -8.96 7.85
C VAL A 175 -2.90 -10.14 8.70
N LEU A 176 -3.38 -11.21 8.07
CA LEU A 176 -3.99 -12.36 8.74
C LEU A 176 -3.15 -12.95 9.90
N PRO A 177 -1.81 -13.11 9.78
CA PRO A 177 -1.00 -13.66 10.88
C PRO A 177 -0.95 -12.79 12.14
N ALA A 178 -1.23 -11.49 12.03
CA ALA A 178 -1.24 -10.56 13.16
C ALA A 178 -2.63 -10.38 13.79
N MET A 179 -3.66 -11.01 13.22
CA MET A 179 -5.03 -10.90 13.70
C MET A 179 -5.35 -11.97 14.76
N PRO A 180 -5.89 -11.59 15.93
CA PRO A 180 -6.45 -12.57 16.84
C PRO A 180 -7.69 -13.21 16.18
N LEU A 181 -7.81 -14.55 16.26
CA LEU A 181 -8.93 -15.31 15.69
C LEU A 181 -10.31 -14.76 16.10
N ALA A 182 -10.43 -14.23 17.32
CA ALA A 182 -11.65 -13.60 17.80
C ALA A 182 -12.04 -12.33 17.01
N ALA A 183 -11.06 -11.58 16.49
CA ALA A 183 -11.30 -10.41 15.65
C ALA A 183 -11.52 -10.77 14.18
N LEU A 184 -11.13 -11.98 13.75
CA LEU A 184 -11.53 -12.54 12.47
C LEU A 184 -13.03 -12.85 12.44
N GLY A 185 -13.60 -13.33 13.55
CA GLY A 185 -15.03 -13.30 13.89
C GLY A 185 -16.02 -13.39 12.71
N GLN A 186 -17.09 -12.59 12.78
CA GLN A 186 -18.13 -12.52 11.73
C GLN A 186 -17.59 -11.92 10.42
N GLY A 187 -16.61 -11.02 10.49
CA GLY A 187 -16.02 -10.36 9.32
C GLY A 187 -15.24 -11.28 8.39
N PHE A 188 -14.83 -12.47 8.82
CA PHE A 188 -14.23 -13.48 7.94
C PHE A 188 -15.26 -14.06 6.96
N GLY A 189 -16.50 -14.26 7.40
CA GLY A 189 -17.59 -14.73 6.52
C GLY A 189 -17.86 -13.72 5.41
N ASP A 190 -18.10 -12.46 5.78
CA ASP A 190 -18.33 -11.36 4.82
C ASP A 190 -17.18 -11.23 3.82
N LEU A 191 -15.94 -11.40 4.29
CA LEU A 191 -14.75 -11.32 3.44
C LEU A 191 -14.66 -12.50 2.48
N VAL A 192 -14.98 -13.72 2.92
CA VAL A 192 -15.05 -14.90 2.04
C VAL A 192 -16.14 -14.72 1.00
N ASP A 193 -17.32 -14.22 1.38
CA ASP A 193 -18.42 -13.96 0.46
C ASP A 193 -18.04 -12.90 -0.59
N LEU A 194 -17.37 -11.83 -0.18
CA LEU A 194 -16.82 -10.82 -1.09
C LEU A 194 -15.81 -11.45 -2.07
N LEU A 195 -14.83 -12.20 -1.58
CA LEU A 195 -13.83 -12.84 -2.43
C LEU A 195 -14.44 -13.85 -3.42
N CYS A 196 -15.43 -14.62 -2.97
CA CYS A 196 -16.20 -15.53 -3.82
C CYS A 196 -16.98 -14.76 -4.89
N GLY A 197 -17.63 -13.65 -4.52
CA GLY A 197 -18.31 -12.77 -5.48
C GLY A 197 -17.38 -12.27 -6.58
N TRP A 198 -16.19 -11.79 -6.20
CA TRP A 198 -15.14 -11.36 -7.15
C TRP A 198 -14.60 -12.49 -8.02
N ALA A 199 -14.44 -13.71 -7.46
CA ALA A 199 -13.98 -14.87 -8.22
C ALA A 199 -15.02 -15.35 -9.26
N LEU A 200 -16.30 -15.13 -8.98
CA LEU A 200 -17.42 -15.56 -9.82
C LEU A 200 -17.87 -14.49 -10.82
N GLU A 201 -17.64 -13.20 -10.56
CA GLU A 201 -18.00 -12.09 -11.46
C GLU A 201 -17.55 -12.27 -12.93
N PRO A 202 -16.33 -12.76 -13.25
CA PRO A 202 -15.93 -12.99 -14.64
C PRO A 202 -16.67 -14.17 -15.32
N LEU A 203 -17.32 -15.04 -14.54
CA LEU A 203 -18.07 -16.20 -15.03
C LEU A 203 -19.56 -15.91 -15.23
N VAL A 204 -20.07 -14.77 -14.75
CA VAL A 204 -21.46 -14.34 -14.92
C VAL A 204 -21.64 -13.66 -16.27
N ALA A 205 -22.60 -14.15 -17.06
CA ALA A 205 -22.97 -13.59 -18.35
C ALA A 205 -23.36 -12.11 -18.21
N PRO A 206 -23.02 -11.24 -19.19
CA PRO A 206 -23.29 -9.80 -19.09
C PRO A 206 -24.77 -9.46 -18.93
N GLU A 207 -25.67 -10.35 -19.38
CA GLU A 207 -27.12 -10.23 -19.30
C GLU A 207 -27.65 -10.37 -17.86
N ASP A 208 -26.97 -11.16 -17.02
CA ASP A 208 -27.35 -11.41 -15.62
C ASP A 208 -26.77 -10.37 -14.64
N ARG A 209 -25.79 -9.55 -15.07
CA ARG A 209 -25.18 -8.51 -14.21
C ARG A 209 -26.15 -7.40 -13.82
N GLN A 210 -27.15 -7.10 -14.63
CA GLN A 210 -28.16 -6.09 -14.32
C GLN A 210 -29.23 -6.58 -13.34
N ALA A 211 -29.45 -7.90 -13.24
CA ALA A 211 -30.41 -8.47 -12.31
C ALA A 211 -29.89 -8.50 -10.85
N GLY A 212 -28.56 -8.54 -10.66
CA GLY A 212 -27.92 -8.57 -9.33
C GLY A 212 -27.83 -7.22 -8.61
N CYS A 213 -27.95 -6.09 -9.32
CA CYS A 213 -27.80 -4.75 -8.73
C CYS A 213 -29.04 -4.24 -7.96
N LEU A 214 -30.11 -5.03 -7.82
CA LEU A 214 -31.36 -4.60 -7.19
C LEU A 214 -31.79 -5.35 -5.91
N GLY A 215 -30.96 -6.20 -5.30
CA GLY A 215 -31.49 -6.93 -4.14
C GLY A 215 -30.50 -7.66 -3.26
N TRP A 216 -29.71 -6.93 -2.47
CA TRP A 216 -29.22 -7.44 -1.19
C TRP A 216 -29.49 -6.40 -0.10
N GLY A 217 -30.77 -6.23 0.24
CA GLY A 217 -31.21 -5.60 1.49
C GLY A 217 -31.43 -6.69 2.55
N PRO A 218 -31.06 -6.47 3.81
CA PRO A 218 -31.18 -7.49 4.84
C PRO A 218 -32.65 -7.68 5.20
N GLY A 219 -33.14 -8.90 5.05
CA GLY A 219 -34.46 -9.31 5.51
C GLY A 219 -35.45 -9.54 4.38
N GLN A 220 -35.41 -10.76 3.82
CA GLN A 220 -36.62 -11.49 3.43
C GLN A 220 -36.24 -12.96 3.17
N LEU A 221 -36.21 -13.73 4.25
CA LEU A 221 -36.43 -15.17 4.21
C LEU A 221 -37.64 -15.45 5.11
N HIS A 222 -38.82 -15.45 4.50
CA HIS A 222 -39.98 -16.12 5.06
C HIS A 222 -40.12 -17.47 4.35
N VAL A 223 -39.89 -18.54 5.11
CA VAL A 223 -40.64 -19.79 4.98
C VAL A 223 -41.73 -19.76 6.04
#